data_AF-A0A806CE13-F1
#
_entry.id   AF-A0A806CE13-F1
#
_cell.length_a   1.000
_cell.length_b   1.000
_cell.length_c   1.000
_cell.angle_alpha   90.00
_cell.angle_beta   90.00
_cell.angle_gamma   90.00
#
_symmetry.space_group_name_H-M   'P 1'
#
loop_
_entity.id
_entity.type
_entity.pdbx_description
1 polymer ?
#
loop_
_entity_poly.entity_id
_entity_poly.type
_entity_poly.pdbx_seq_one_letter_code
_entity_poly.pdbx_strand_id
1 'polypeptide(L)'
;MWKILKGDGITDDLDAFKKALSSQDNIFVPKGRYYLGDTLIIPNGKSLFSFPPCGTNPPSGTVLLFLASLAKCVQIGIGTSYESGIFDGFIIERNGIYVDKTIVPEDSIGLECNNTMGAIVRNVYIIGHAIGLKSNWGITNWFEHISTTCCKKYYVEIDTTPECRFLSCRFGQNGSTDVQGQAYICATGGDTDNISNGPNTIIFNNCHFNLGGGVSLEKWFDVSKITSGHVSEIDTFQFDNCYIESVNIGLYADETVNSISFLQMNNYIVLSNKDFWGVNALTIIDNVQMSNCLIKSNFSINTNKQINFLNISNVTVFGKFTLNTPSIGEEINSVVNVSNIYAYQGITLDGKYALLTFNGNSAAGYSNNAIISGISLKI
;
A
#
# COMPACT_ATOMS: atom_id res chain seq x y z
N MET A 1 -35.06 -3.67 -18.39
CA MET A 1 -33.82 -2.93 -18.75
C MET A 1 -34.04 -1.47 -18.38
N TRP A 2 -33.47 -1.02 -17.26
CA TRP A 2 -33.61 0.37 -16.82
C TRP A 2 -32.68 1.25 -17.65
N LYS A 3 -33.19 2.36 -18.18
CA LYS A 3 -32.38 3.36 -18.85
C LYS A 3 -31.88 4.32 -17.77
N ILE A 4 -30.65 4.12 -17.30
CA ILE A 4 -29.92 5.18 -16.61
C ILE A 4 -29.90 6.38 -17.58
N LEU A 5 -30.03 7.60 -17.04
CA LEU A 5 -30.00 8.86 -17.79
C LEU A 5 -28.72 8.95 -18.66
N LYS A 6 -28.66 9.98 -19.51
CA LYS A 6 -27.91 10.01 -20.78
C LYS A 6 -26.41 9.67 -20.68
N GLY A 7 -25.78 9.77 -19.50
CA GLY A 7 -24.34 9.61 -19.36
C GLY A 7 -23.61 10.68 -20.18
N ASP A 8 -24.13 11.91 -20.14
CA ASP A 8 -23.66 13.06 -20.91
C ASP A 8 -22.60 13.90 -20.18
N GLY A 9 -22.32 13.58 -18.91
CA GLY A 9 -21.36 14.25 -18.05
C GLY A 9 -21.82 15.60 -17.51
N ILE A 10 -23.10 15.94 -17.67
CA ILE A 10 -23.67 17.24 -17.29
C ILE A 10 -24.90 17.04 -16.38
N THR A 11 -25.80 16.15 -16.77
CA THR A 11 -27.00 15.84 -16.00
C THR A 11 -26.62 15.03 -14.76
N ASP A 12 -27.13 15.39 -13.58
CA ASP A 12 -26.92 14.57 -12.38
C ASP A 12 -27.68 13.24 -12.50
N ASP A 13 -26.92 12.15 -12.57
CA ASP A 13 -27.42 10.79 -12.79
C ASP A 13 -27.64 10.04 -11.45
N LEU A 14 -27.34 10.65 -10.30
CA LEU A 14 -27.30 9.97 -9.00
C LEU A 14 -28.62 9.29 -8.62
N ASP A 15 -29.76 9.94 -8.85
CA ASP A 15 -31.07 9.36 -8.54
C ASP A 15 -31.37 8.11 -9.37
N ALA A 16 -30.85 8.03 -10.60
CA ALA A 16 -30.98 6.84 -11.43
C ALA A 16 -30.16 5.67 -10.86
N PHE A 17 -28.94 5.92 -10.37
CA PHE A 17 -28.14 4.91 -9.67
C PHE A 17 -28.82 4.44 -8.39
N LYS A 18 -29.30 5.36 -7.54
CA LYS A 18 -30.03 5.02 -6.29
C LYS A 18 -31.25 4.15 -6.56
N LYS A 19 -32.03 4.48 -7.60
CA LYS A 19 -33.19 3.68 -8.01
C LYS A 19 -32.81 2.30 -8.55
N ALA A 20 -31.70 2.19 -9.28
CA ALA A 20 -31.21 0.90 -9.75
C ALA A 20 -30.77 0.01 -8.58
N LEU A 21 -29.95 0.56 -7.67
CA LEU A 21 -29.43 -0.14 -6.49
C LEU A 21 -30.52 -0.56 -5.49
N SER A 22 -31.62 0.20 -5.40
CA SER A 22 -32.76 -0.19 -4.56
C SER A 22 -33.64 -1.28 -5.17
N SER A 23 -33.60 -1.47 -6.50
CA SER A 23 -34.52 -2.36 -7.21
C SER A 23 -33.88 -3.61 -7.81
N GLN A 24 -32.54 -3.65 -7.93
CA GLN A 24 -31.80 -4.74 -8.55
C GLN A 24 -30.58 -5.10 -7.69
N ASP A 25 -30.14 -6.35 -7.76
CA ASP A 25 -28.92 -6.79 -7.08
C ASP A 25 -27.68 -6.64 -7.97
N ASN A 26 -27.85 -6.81 -9.28
CA ASN A 26 -26.79 -6.77 -10.28
C ASN A 26 -27.11 -5.71 -11.33
N ILE A 27 -26.28 -4.67 -11.42
CA ILE A 27 -26.55 -3.50 -12.25
C ILE A 27 -25.41 -3.32 -13.23
N PHE A 28 -25.74 -3.48 -14.50
CA PHE A 28 -24.85 -3.10 -15.59
C PHE A 28 -25.05 -1.63 -15.95
N VAL A 29 -23.96 -0.87 -15.99
CA VAL A 29 -23.95 0.52 -16.44
C VAL A 29 -23.36 0.57 -17.85
N PRO A 30 -24.09 1.06 -18.86
CA PRO A 30 -23.53 1.26 -20.20
C PRO A 30 -22.35 2.22 -20.20
N LYS A 31 -21.53 2.17 -21.26
CA LYS A 31 -20.45 3.15 -21.43
C LYS A 31 -21.02 4.57 -21.53
N GLY A 32 -20.50 5.47 -20.72
CA GLY A 32 -20.92 6.87 -20.65
C GLY A 32 -20.10 7.66 -19.64
N ARG A 33 -20.40 8.95 -19.51
CA ARG A 33 -19.83 9.83 -18.48
C ARG A 33 -20.98 10.29 -17.58
N TYR A 34 -21.04 9.80 -16.36
CA TYR A 34 -22.15 10.03 -15.45
C TYR A 34 -21.77 11.07 -14.42
N TYR A 35 -22.44 12.23 -14.43
CA TYR A 35 -22.19 13.24 -13.41
C TYR A 35 -22.95 12.89 -12.14
N LEU A 36 -22.28 12.95 -11.00
CA LEU A 36 -22.84 12.60 -9.69
C LEU A 36 -22.60 13.76 -8.72
N GLY A 37 -23.69 14.40 -8.28
CA GLY A 37 -23.64 15.55 -7.37
C GLY A 37 -23.31 15.21 -5.92
N ASP A 38 -23.36 13.92 -5.55
CA ASP A 38 -23.12 13.40 -4.20
C ASP A 38 -22.51 11.98 -4.26
N THR A 39 -22.17 11.43 -3.11
CA THR A 39 -21.55 10.11 -2.92
C THR A 39 -22.43 9.00 -3.50
N LEU A 40 -21.83 8.10 -4.29
CA LEU A 40 -22.47 6.86 -4.74
C LEU A 40 -22.23 5.76 -3.70
N ILE A 41 -23.30 5.36 -3.02
CA ILE A 41 -23.28 4.27 -2.03
C ILE A 41 -23.69 2.97 -2.72
N ILE A 42 -22.86 1.92 -2.61
CA ILE A 42 -23.17 0.55 -3.03
C ILE A 42 -23.59 -0.24 -1.78
N PRO A 43 -24.89 -0.54 -1.62
CA PRO A 43 -25.39 -1.26 -0.44
C PRO A 43 -24.89 -2.71 -0.36
N ASN A 44 -25.07 -3.31 0.82
CA ASN A 44 -24.78 -4.72 1.06
C ASN A 44 -25.47 -5.64 0.02
N GLY A 45 -24.71 -6.62 -0.48
CA GLY A 45 -25.16 -7.63 -1.44
C GLY A 45 -25.35 -7.11 -2.87
N LYS A 46 -24.96 -5.86 -3.16
CA LYS A 46 -25.15 -5.25 -4.49
C LYS A 46 -23.88 -5.32 -5.33
N SER A 47 -24.08 -5.50 -6.63
CA SER A 47 -23.03 -5.48 -7.64
C SER A 47 -23.32 -4.40 -8.67
N LEU A 48 -22.36 -3.49 -8.86
CA LEU A 48 -22.38 -2.47 -9.89
C LEU A 48 -21.20 -2.70 -10.81
N PHE A 49 -21.45 -2.90 -12.10
CA PHE A 49 -20.42 -3.26 -13.06
C PHE A 49 -20.58 -2.55 -14.40
N SER A 50 -19.47 -2.34 -15.09
CA SER A 50 -19.42 -1.75 -16.42
C SER A 50 -18.24 -2.28 -17.24
N PHE A 51 -17.93 -1.62 -18.36
CA PHE A 51 -16.81 -1.97 -19.21
C PHE A 51 -15.48 -1.54 -18.58
N PRO A 52 -14.49 -2.44 -18.48
CA PRO A 52 -13.17 -2.11 -17.94
C PRO A 52 -12.56 -0.83 -18.57
N PRO A 53 -11.90 0.02 -17.77
CA PRO A 53 -11.13 1.14 -18.29
C PRO A 53 -10.09 0.67 -19.31
N CYS A 54 -9.98 1.41 -20.41
CA CYS A 54 -8.90 1.25 -21.37
C CYS A 54 -7.72 2.13 -20.96
N GLY A 55 -6.50 1.58 -21.04
CA GLY A 55 -5.24 2.22 -20.67
C GLY A 55 -4.78 3.32 -21.63
N THR A 56 -5.63 4.31 -21.89
CA THR A 56 -5.30 5.56 -22.58
C THR A 56 -4.92 6.64 -21.57
N ASN A 57 -4.31 7.75 -22.02
CA ASN A 57 -4.09 8.93 -21.19
C ASN A 57 -4.76 10.15 -21.86
N PRO A 58 -5.91 10.65 -21.34
CA PRO A 58 -6.63 10.16 -20.16
C PRO A 58 -7.28 8.78 -20.41
N PRO A 59 -7.58 8.00 -19.35
CA PRO A 59 -8.25 6.71 -19.49
C PRO A 59 -9.64 6.87 -20.10
N SER A 60 -10.08 5.85 -20.84
CA SER A 60 -11.37 5.85 -21.51
C SER A 60 -12.20 4.65 -21.07
N GLY A 61 -13.50 4.82 -20.91
CA GLY A 61 -14.36 3.79 -20.33
C GLY A 61 -15.65 4.40 -19.80
N THR A 62 -16.24 3.77 -18.80
CA THR A 62 -17.38 4.31 -18.06
C THR A 62 -16.88 5.18 -16.93
N VAL A 63 -17.18 6.47 -17.00
CA VAL A 63 -16.69 7.46 -16.04
C VAL A 63 -17.81 7.84 -15.08
N LEU A 64 -17.52 7.78 -13.79
CA LEU A 64 -18.29 8.42 -12.73
C LEU A 64 -17.59 9.74 -12.38
N LEU A 65 -18.20 10.85 -12.80
CA LEU A 65 -17.69 12.20 -12.64
C LEU A 65 -18.33 12.86 -11.43
N PHE A 66 -17.58 13.03 -10.35
CA PHE A 66 -18.08 13.54 -9.09
C PHE A 66 -17.88 15.05 -8.94
N LEU A 67 -18.80 15.68 -8.22
CA LEU A 67 -18.65 17.08 -7.77
C LEU A 67 -17.30 17.26 -7.04
N ALA A 68 -16.53 18.27 -7.46
CA ALA A 68 -15.13 18.45 -7.04
C ALA A 68 -14.94 18.55 -5.52
N SER A 69 -15.92 19.13 -4.81
CA SER A 69 -15.87 19.37 -3.36
C SER A 69 -16.28 18.17 -2.49
N LEU A 70 -16.69 17.04 -3.07
CA LEU A 70 -17.17 15.91 -2.27
C LEU A 70 -16.07 15.30 -1.41
N ALA A 71 -16.36 15.01 -0.15
CA ALA A 71 -15.43 14.29 0.72
C ALA A 71 -15.16 12.87 0.20
N LYS A 72 -16.19 12.18 -0.30
CA LYS A 72 -16.09 10.80 -0.81
C LYS A 72 -16.85 10.67 -2.12
N CYS A 73 -16.30 9.90 -3.06
CA CYS A 73 -16.94 9.68 -4.35
C CYS A 73 -17.76 8.38 -4.35
N VAL A 74 -17.11 7.24 -4.14
CA VAL A 74 -17.77 5.92 -4.06
C VAL A 74 -17.59 5.33 -2.66
N GLN A 75 -18.65 4.74 -2.10
CA GLN A 75 -18.60 3.99 -0.86
C GLN A 75 -19.26 2.62 -1.04
N ILE A 76 -18.56 1.53 -0.72
CA ILE A 76 -19.13 0.20 -0.60
C ILE A 76 -19.40 -0.07 0.87
N GLY A 77 -20.64 -0.44 1.18
CA GLY A 77 -21.14 -0.57 2.54
C GLY A 77 -21.53 0.77 3.18
N ILE A 78 -22.40 0.77 4.20
CA ILE A 78 -22.84 1.98 4.93
C ILE A 78 -22.18 2.17 6.29
N GLY A 79 -21.29 1.25 6.71
CA GLY A 79 -20.51 1.36 7.93
C GLY A 79 -21.17 0.79 9.19
N THR A 80 -22.41 0.30 9.13
CA THR A 80 -23.16 -0.12 10.33
C THR A 80 -23.08 -1.62 10.62
N SER A 81 -22.65 -2.44 9.66
CA SER A 81 -22.51 -3.88 9.79
C SER A 81 -21.43 -4.40 8.84
N TYR A 82 -21.09 -5.69 8.92
CA TYR A 82 -20.22 -6.36 7.96
C TYR A 82 -20.93 -6.52 6.61
N GLU A 83 -20.64 -5.63 5.67
CA GLU A 83 -21.32 -5.54 4.37
C GLU A 83 -20.42 -6.00 3.22
N SER A 84 -21.00 -6.48 2.13
CA SER A 84 -20.25 -6.87 0.93
C SER A 84 -20.85 -6.23 -0.30
N GLY A 85 -20.04 -6.02 -1.33
CA GLY A 85 -20.49 -5.53 -2.62
C GLY A 85 -19.43 -5.74 -3.69
N ILE A 86 -19.85 -5.67 -4.95
CA ILE A 86 -18.94 -5.75 -6.10
C ILE A 86 -18.99 -4.43 -6.86
N PHE A 87 -17.82 -3.86 -7.14
CA PHE A 87 -17.68 -2.66 -7.96
C PHE A 87 -16.63 -2.90 -9.05
N ASP A 88 -17.06 -2.93 -10.31
CA ASP A 88 -16.24 -3.43 -11.42
C ASP A 88 -16.30 -2.54 -12.68
N GLY A 89 -15.14 -2.16 -13.22
CA GLY A 89 -15.08 -1.57 -14.56
C GLY A 89 -15.43 -0.08 -14.65
N PHE A 90 -15.00 0.73 -13.68
CA PHE A 90 -15.30 2.17 -13.67
C PHE A 90 -14.05 3.04 -13.60
N ILE A 91 -14.19 4.25 -14.09
CA ILE A 91 -13.25 5.34 -13.84
C ILE A 91 -13.92 6.31 -12.85
N ILE A 92 -13.25 6.64 -11.74
CA ILE A 92 -13.71 7.57 -10.71
C ILE A 92 -12.88 8.84 -10.83
N GLU A 93 -13.53 9.95 -11.19
CA GLU A 93 -12.89 11.24 -11.45
C GLU A 93 -13.60 12.37 -10.70
N ARG A 94 -12.82 13.37 -10.26
CA ARG A 94 -13.38 14.66 -9.85
C ARG A 94 -13.57 15.58 -11.05
N ASN A 95 -14.69 16.31 -11.06
CA ASN A 95 -14.94 17.31 -12.08
C ASN A 95 -13.85 18.40 -12.06
N GLY A 96 -13.23 18.65 -13.21
CA GLY A 96 -12.15 19.65 -13.36
C GLY A 96 -10.72 19.16 -13.07
N ILE A 97 -10.51 17.91 -12.65
CA ILE A 97 -9.18 17.45 -12.18
C ILE A 97 -8.05 17.59 -13.22
N TYR A 98 -8.36 17.41 -14.49
CA TYR A 98 -7.38 17.54 -15.58
C TYR A 98 -6.98 18.99 -15.88
N VAL A 99 -7.77 19.96 -15.41
CA VAL A 99 -7.51 21.40 -15.61
C VAL A 99 -6.73 21.95 -14.44
N ASP A 100 -7.14 21.64 -13.22
CA ASP A 100 -6.54 22.14 -12.00
C ASP A 100 -6.49 21.06 -10.93
N LYS A 101 -5.28 20.61 -10.60
CA LYS A 101 -5.06 19.59 -9.57
C LYS A 101 -5.13 20.15 -8.15
N THR A 102 -5.11 21.47 -7.99
CA THR A 102 -5.23 22.11 -6.69
C THR A 102 -6.62 21.91 -6.10
N ILE A 103 -7.64 21.67 -6.92
CA ILE A 103 -9.04 21.47 -6.51
C ILE A 103 -9.29 20.23 -5.65
N VAL A 104 -8.36 19.26 -5.63
CA VAL A 104 -8.52 18.03 -4.83
C VAL A 104 -8.66 18.43 -3.35
N PRO A 105 -9.83 18.20 -2.73
CA PRO A 105 -10.03 18.57 -1.33
C PRO A 105 -9.13 17.74 -0.41
N GLU A 106 -8.74 18.34 0.71
CA GLU A 106 -8.02 17.65 1.77
C GLU A 106 -8.85 16.47 2.29
N ASP A 107 -8.18 15.36 2.59
CA ASP A 107 -8.76 14.08 3.04
C ASP A 107 -9.88 13.49 2.15
N SER A 108 -9.98 13.95 0.92
CA SER A 108 -10.96 13.43 -0.03
C SER A 108 -10.65 12.01 -0.49
N ILE A 109 -11.66 11.14 -0.58
CA ILE A 109 -11.52 9.71 -0.90
C ILE A 109 -12.18 9.40 -2.25
N GLY A 110 -11.48 8.63 -3.10
CA GLY A 110 -12.04 8.16 -4.37
C GLY A 110 -12.99 6.98 -4.19
N LEU A 111 -12.50 5.88 -3.62
CA LEU A 111 -13.31 4.72 -3.29
C LEU A 111 -13.04 4.29 -1.85
N GLU A 112 -14.09 4.13 -1.05
CA GLU A 112 -14.03 3.59 0.30
C GLU A 112 -14.78 2.27 0.41
N CYS A 113 -14.14 1.23 0.93
CA CYS A 113 -14.81 0.04 1.46
C CYS A 113 -15.00 0.23 2.97
N ASN A 114 -16.22 0.52 3.42
CA ASN A 114 -16.51 0.93 4.81
C ASN A 114 -17.27 -0.16 5.57
N ASN A 115 -16.62 -0.72 6.60
CA ASN A 115 -17.10 -1.84 7.41
C ASN A 115 -17.49 -3.07 6.56
N THR A 116 -16.59 -3.48 5.67
CA THR A 116 -16.90 -4.50 4.66
C THR A 116 -16.36 -5.88 5.00
N MET A 117 -17.10 -6.94 4.68
CA MET A 117 -16.66 -8.33 4.74
C MET A 117 -16.74 -8.94 3.34
N GLY A 118 -15.59 -8.94 2.68
CA GLY A 118 -15.41 -9.51 1.36
C GLY A 118 -15.97 -8.64 0.24
N ALA A 119 -15.74 -7.33 0.27
CA ALA A 119 -16.01 -6.52 -0.90
C ALA A 119 -14.97 -6.80 -2.00
N ILE A 120 -15.43 -6.79 -3.25
CA ILE A 120 -14.61 -7.05 -4.43
C ILE A 120 -14.62 -5.80 -5.31
N VAL A 121 -13.44 -5.24 -5.54
CA VAL A 121 -13.27 -4.10 -6.45
C VAL A 121 -12.33 -4.52 -7.57
N ARG A 122 -12.77 -4.35 -8.82
CA ARG A 122 -11.98 -4.81 -9.98
C ARG A 122 -11.99 -3.84 -11.14
N ASN A 123 -10.87 -3.76 -11.87
CA ASN A 123 -10.78 -2.95 -13.09
C ASN A 123 -11.24 -1.50 -12.85
N VAL A 124 -10.80 -0.88 -11.76
CA VAL A 124 -11.19 0.49 -11.40
C VAL A 124 -10.02 1.43 -11.57
N TYR A 125 -10.25 2.59 -12.16
CA TYR A 125 -9.26 3.67 -12.26
C TYR A 125 -9.71 4.87 -11.42
N ILE A 126 -8.94 5.30 -10.43
CA ILE A 126 -9.26 6.41 -9.51
C ILE A 126 -8.32 7.60 -9.73
N ILE A 127 -8.86 8.81 -9.90
CA ILE A 127 -8.08 9.98 -10.35
C ILE A 127 -8.42 11.23 -9.54
N GLY A 128 -7.42 11.82 -8.90
CA GLY A 128 -7.53 13.15 -8.30
C GLY A 128 -8.20 13.18 -6.93
N HIS A 129 -7.62 12.50 -5.96
CA HIS A 129 -8.17 12.39 -4.61
C HIS A 129 -7.05 12.62 -3.59
N ALA A 130 -7.36 12.94 -2.34
CA ALA A 130 -6.31 12.89 -1.31
C ALA A 130 -5.90 11.44 -1.09
N ILE A 131 -6.89 10.56 -0.94
CA ILE A 131 -6.76 9.12 -0.81
C ILE A 131 -7.43 8.46 -2.01
N GLY A 132 -6.68 7.70 -2.81
CA GLY A 132 -7.23 6.99 -3.96
C GLY A 132 -8.26 5.94 -3.53
N LEU A 133 -7.77 4.93 -2.83
CA LEU A 133 -8.54 3.81 -2.32
C LEU A 133 -8.40 3.71 -0.79
N LYS A 134 -9.52 3.59 -0.07
CA LYS A 134 -9.53 3.37 1.38
C LYS A 134 -10.27 2.07 1.72
N SER A 135 -9.65 1.24 2.54
CA SER A 135 -10.32 0.16 3.28
C SER A 135 -10.43 0.59 4.72
N ASN A 136 -11.65 0.68 5.25
CA ASN A 136 -11.94 1.25 6.57
C ASN A 136 -12.83 0.29 7.36
N TRP A 137 -12.34 -0.23 8.48
CA TRP A 137 -13.04 -1.25 9.28
C TRP A 137 -13.44 -2.51 8.47
N GLY A 138 -14.22 -3.40 9.07
CA GLY A 138 -14.69 -4.64 8.44
C GLY A 138 -13.74 -5.80 8.71
N ILE A 139 -13.65 -6.73 7.74
CA ILE A 139 -12.89 -7.97 7.88
C ILE A 139 -11.93 -8.15 6.69
N THR A 140 -12.44 -8.22 5.47
CA THR A 140 -11.63 -8.57 4.29
C THR A 140 -12.04 -7.76 3.06
N ASN A 141 -11.08 -7.35 2.24
CA ASN A 141 -11.31 -6.74 0.92
C ASN A 141 -10.36 -7.28 -0.16
N TRP A 142 -10.91 -7.46 -1.38
CA TRP A 142 -10.16 -7.91 -2.56
C TRP A 142 -10.15 -6.85 -3.65
N PHE A 143 -8.94 -6.49 -4.09
CA PHE A 143 -8.70 -5.43 -5.05
C PHE A 143 -7.90 -6.00 -6.24
N GLU A 144 -8.47 -5.98 -7.44
CA GLU A 144 -7.82 -6.54 -8.64
C GLU A 144 -7.79 -5.52 -9.77
N HIS A 145 -6.64 -5.37 -10.45
CA HIS A 145 -6.49 -4.44 -11.56
C HIS A 145 -6.91 -2.99 -11.22
N ILE A 146 -6.62 -2.55 -10.00
CA ILE A 146 -6.89 -1.17 -9.59
C ILE A 146 -5.79 -0.27 -10.11
N SER A 147 -6.17 0.87 -10.67
CA SER A 147 -5.26 1.96 -11.04
C SER A 147 -5.61 3.21 -10.25
N THR A 148 -4.61 3.93 -9.75
CA THR A 148 -4.81 5.19 -9.02
C THR A 148 -3.78 6.21 -9.47
N THR A 149 -4.16 7.50 -9.56
CA THR A 149 -3.24 8.59 -9.92
C THR A 149 -3.70 9.92 -9.31
N CYS A 150 -2.77 10.87 -9.23
CA CYS A 150 -3.01 12.21 -8.72
C CYS A 150 -3.53 12.16 -7.27
N CYS A 151 -2.88 11.34 -6.45
CA CYS A 151 -3.19 11.19 -5.02
C CYS A 151 -2.34 12.16 -4.19
N LYS A 152 -2.98 13.10 -3.45
CA LYS A 152 -2.26 14.11 -2.63
C LYS A 152 -1.74 13.58 -1.29
N LYS A 153 -2.26 12.46 -0.80
CA LYS A 153 -1.89 11.86 0.50
C LYS A 153 -1.42 10.42 0.29
N TYR A 154 -2.35 9.51 0.04
CA TYR A 154 -2.09 8.08 -0.13
C TYR A 154 -2.76 7.53 -1.38
N TYR A 155 -2.12 6.57 -2.04
CA TYR A 155 -2.76 5.84 -3.14
C TYR A 155 -3.70 4.76 -2.59
N VAL A 156 -3.28 4.11 -1.51
CA VAL A 156 -4.04 3.15 -0.72
C VAL A 156 -3.93 3.50 0.77
N GLU A 157 -5.05 3.55 1.46
CA GLU A 157 -5.12 3.61 2.92
C GLU A 157 -5.87 2.37 3.45
N ILE A 158 -5.28 1.67 4.41
CA ILE A 158 -5.86 0.53 5.11
C ILE A 158 -5.96 0.92 6.57
N ASP A 159 -7.17 1.23 6.99
CA ASP A 159 -7.49 1.78 8.29
C ASP A 159 -8.33 0.77 9.06
N THR A 160 -7.72 0.10 10.03
CA THR A 160 -8.38 -0.89 10.90
C THR A 160 -8.94 -2.13 10.17
N THR A 161 -8.84 -2.24 8.84
CA THR A 161 -9.28 -3.44 8.11
C THR A 161 -8.29 -4.59 8.32
N PRO A 162 -8.72 -5.76 8.83
CA PRO A 162 -7.86 -6.91 9.08
C PRO A 162 -7.14 -7.42 7.84
N GLU A 163 -7.88 -7.65 6.74
CA GLU A 163 -7.34 -8.33 5.57
C GLU A 163 -7.58 -7.52 4.27
N CYS A 164 -6.50 -7.19 3.57
CA CYS A 164 -6.56 -6.55 2.26
C CYS A 164 -5.63 -7.25 1.28
N ARG A 165 -6.16 -7.61 0.10
CA ARG A 165 -5.39 -8.27 -0.96
C ARG A 165 -5.46 -7.47 -2.26
N PHE A 166 -4.30 -7.23 -2.86
CA PHE A 166 -4.14 -6.45 -4.08
C PHE A 166 -3.44 -7.31 -5.14
N LEU A 167 -4.09 -7.47 -6.30
CA LEU A 167 -3.59 -8.29 -7.40
C LEU A 167 -3.51 -7.47 -8.69
N SER A 168 -2.31 -7.43 -9.27
CA SER A 168 -2.07 -6.82 -10.59
C SER A 168 -2.51 -5.35 -10.67
N CYS A 169 -2.36 -4.62 -9.55
CA CYS A 169 -2.70 -3.21 -9.42
C CYS A 169 -1.56 -2.28 -9.84
N ARG A 170 -1.90 -1.02 -10.12
CA ARG A 170 -0.97 0.08 -10.40
C ARG A 170 -1.29 1.30 -9.54
N PHE A 171 -0.28 1.83 -8.85
CA PHE A 171 -0.41 3.01 -8.01
C PHE A 171 0.54 4.10 -8.52
N GLY A 172 -0.05 5.18 -9.02
CA GLY A 172 0.62 6.22 -9.80
C GLY A 172 0.76 5.88 -11.28
N GLN A 173 1.27 6.84 -12.04
CA GLN A 173 1.51 6.74 -13.47
C GLN A 173 2.74 7.53 -13.92
N ASN A 174 3.31 7.09 -15.04
CA ASN A 174 4.33 7.90 -15.72
C ASN A 174 3.71 9.16 -16.34
N GLY A 175 4.49 10.23 -16.37
CA GLY A 175 4.10 11.53 -16.91
C GLY A 175 3.87 12.60 -15.85
N SER A 176 3.29 13.71 -16.27
CA SER A 176 3.10 14.90 -15.43
C SER A 176 1.79 14.89 -14.65
N THR A 177 0.97 13.84 -14.72
CA THR A 177 -0.38 13.82 -14.11
C THR A 177 -0.34 13.65 -12.60
N ASP A 178 0.63 12.91 -12.06
CA ASP A 178 0.74 12.75 -10.62
C ASP A 178 1.15 14.04 -9.92
N VAL A 179 0.99 14.03 -8.61
CA VAL A 179 1.32 15.10 -7.69
C VAL A 179 2.14 14.53 -6.55
N GLN A 180 2.82 15.41 -5.82
CA GLN A 180 3.48 15.03 -4.59
C GLN A 180 2.45 14.50 -3.58
N GLY A 181 2.69 13.29 -3.08
CA GLY A 181 1.93 12.68 -1.98
C GLY A 181 2.84 12.32 -0.81
N GLN A 182 2.29 11.61 0.17
CA GLN A 182 3.01 11.15 1.36
C GLN A 182 3.54 9.72 1.16
N ALA A 183 2.66 8.78 0.83
CA ALA A 183 3.01 7.37 0.64
C ALA A 183 2.18 6.69 -0.45
N TYR A 184 2.66 5.57 -1.01
CA TYR A 184 1.80 4.74 -1.85
C TYR A 184 0.78 3.99 -0.99
N ILE A 185 1.25 3.34 0.07
CA ILE A 185 0.45 2.54 0.98
C ILE A 185 0.57 3.13 2.38
N CYS A 186 -0.56 3.33 3.04
CA CYS A 186 -0.65 3.69 4.45
C CYS A 186 -1.47 2.62 5.19
N ALA A 187 -0.94 2.06 6.27
CA ALA A 187 -1.63 1.16 7.17
C ALA A 187 -1.69 1.78 8.57
N THR A 188 -2.91 1.98 9.08
CA THR A 188 -3.18 2.68 10.34
C THR A 188 -4.29 1.99 11.14
N GLY A 189 -4.49 2.46 12.38
CA GLY A 189 -5.67 2.10 13.17
C GLY A 189 -5.46 0.88 14.05
N GLY A 190 -6.52 0.10 14.24
CA GLY A 190 -6.61 -0.97 15.25
C GLY A 190 -7.63 -0.64 16.33
N ASP A 191 -8.06 -1.67 17.06
CA ASP A 191 -9.13 -1.58 18.07
C ASP A 191 -8.68 -2.16 19.41
N THR A 192 -8.75 -1.33 20.46
CA THR A 192 -8.39 -1.76 21.83
C THR A 192 -9.31 -2.84 22.39
N ASP A 193 -10.52 -2.96 21.87
CA ASP A 193 -11.51 -3.90 22.40
C ASP A 193 -11.50 -5.24 21.64
N ASN A 194 -10.89 -5.28 20.45
CA ASN A 194 -10.87 -6.47 19.60
C ASN A 194 -9.58 -6.58 18.77
N ILE A 195 -8.66 -7.44 19.21
CA ILE A 195 -7.38 -7.73 18.52
C ILE A 195 -7.53 -8.25 17.09
N SER A 196 -8.72 -8.75 16.72
CA SER A 196 -8.97 -9.21 15.35
C SER A 196 -9.24 -8.06 14.38
N ASN A 197 -9.41 -6.83 14.86
CA ASN A 197 -9.50 -5.65 14.03
C ASN A 197 -8.09 -5.21 13.62
N GLY A 198 -7.92 -4.93 12.33
CA GLY A 198 -6.62 -4.83 11.65
C GLY A 198 -5.83 -3.56 11.91
N PRO A 199 -4.75 -3.34 11.14
CA PRO A 199 -4.32 -4.12 9.98
C PRO A 199 -3.52 -5.39 10.35
N ASN A 200 -3.96 -6.57 9.87
CA ASN A 200 -3.32 -7.86 10.19
C ASN A 200 -2.64 -8.50 8.98
N THR A 201 -3.37 -8.64 7.87
CA THR A 201 -2.90 -9.29 6.63
C THR A 201 -3.02 -8.33 5.45
N ILE A 202 -1.88 -7.91 4.91
CA ILE A 202 -1.82 -7.04 3.72
C ILE A 202 -0.95 -7.72 2.67
N ILE A 203 -1.53 -8.00 1.50
CA ILE A 203 -0.85 -8.72 0.43
C ILE A 203 -0.91 -7.92 -0.86
N PHE A 204 0.24 -7.65 -1.47
CA PHE A 204 0.37 -7.09 -2.81
C PHE A 204 1.09 -8.10 -3.72
N ASN A 205 0.44 -8.47 -4.82
CA ASN A 205 0.99 -9.43 -5.79
C ASN A 205 0.93 -8.85 -7.21
N ASN A 206 2.07 -8.85 -7.90
CA ASN A 206 2.23 -8.33 -9.26
C ASN A 206 1.84 -6.83 -9.36
N CYS A 207 2.12 -6.04 -8.32
CA CYS A 207 1.76 -4.63 -8.28
C CYS A 207 2.88 -3.70 -8.75
N HIS A 208 2.50 -2.56 -9.32
CA HIS A 208 3.43 -1.54 -9.80
C HIS A 208 3.16 -0.21 -9.09
N PHE A 209 4.16 0.34 -8.42
CA PHE A 209 4.14 1.62 -7.72
C PHE A 209 5.08 2.58 -8.42
N ASN A 210 4.54 3.59 -9.08
CA ASN A 210 5.30 4.33 -10.08
C ASN A 210 4.84 5.79 -10.21
N LEU A 211 5.79 6.71 -10.29
CA LEU A 211 5.52 8.14 -10.38
C LEU A 211 6.39 8.79 -11.46
N GLY A 212 5.74 9.51 -12.36
CA GLY A 212 6.41 10.32 -13.37
C GLY A 212 6.75 11.74 -12.93
N GLY A 213 7.33 12.52 -13.84
CA GLY A 213 7.43 13.98 -13.70
C GLY A 213 8.47 14.48 -12.69
N GLY A 214 9.36 13.61 -12.19
CA GLY A 214 10.40 13.98 -11.23
C GLY A 214 9.90 14.19 -9.81
N VAL A 215 8.65 13.81 -9.51
CA VAL A 215 8.14 13.77 -8.13
C VAL A 215 8.59 12.48 -7.44
N SER A 216 8.72 12.53 -6.11
CA SER A 216 9.07 11.35 -5.30
C SER A 216 8.25 11.36 -4.03
N LEU A 217 7.57 10.26 -3.68
CA LEU A 217 6.89 10.16 -2.40
C LEU A 217 7.90 10.12 -1.25
N GLU A 218 7.43 10.47 -0.06
CA GLU A 218 8.25 10.32 1.14
C GLU A 218 8.48 8.85 1.46
N LYS A 219 7.43 8.02 1.37
CA LYS A 219 7.45 6.62 1.77
C LYS A 219 6.83 5.74 0.68
N TRP A 220 7.26 4.49 0.54
CA TRP A 220 6.50 3.51 -0.23
C TRP A 220 5.38 2.91 0.62
N PHE A 221 5.75 2.34 1.77
CA PHE A 221 4.83 1.74 2.72
C PHE A 221 4.98 2.39 4.10
N ASP A 222 3.93 3.05 4.55
CA ASP A 222 3.83 3.74 5.84
C ASP A 222 2.96 2.92 6.79
N VAL A 223 3.54 2.41 7.87
CA VAL A 223 2.83 1.79 8.98
C VAL A 223 2.92 2.74 10.17
N SER A 224 1.84 3.42 10.51
CA SER A 224 1.86 4.45 11.54
C SER A 224 0.52 4.56 12.24
N LYS A 225 0.51 5.28 13.37
CA LYS A 225 -0.71 5.53 14.16
C LYS A 225 -1.48 4.23 14.47
N ILE A 226 -0.74 3.20 14.84
CA ILE A 226 -1.30 1.93 15.29
C ILE A 226 -1.78 2.11 16.73
N THR A 227 -3.03 1.75 16.98
CA THR A 227 -3.63 1.86 18.32
C THR A 227 -2.88 0.95 19.30
N SER A 228 -2.45 1.50 20.44
CA SER A 228 -1.58 0.81 21.38
C SER A 228 -2.24 -0.44 21.99
N GLY A 229 -1.46 -1.50 22.18
CA GLY A 229 -1.88 -2.76 22.83
C GLY A 229 -2.54 -3.79 21.91
N HIS A 230 -2.86 -3.45 20.66
CA HIS A 230 -3.83 -4.22 19.86
C HIS A 230 -3.50 -4.34 18.38
N VAL A 231 -2.28 -4.75 18.08
CA VAL A 231 -2.15 -5.66 16.94
C VAL A 231 -1.99 -7.02 17.57
N SER A 232 -2.81 -8.00 17.19
CA SER A 232 -2.28 -9.36 17.14
C SER A 232 -1.09 -9.26 16.19
N GLU A 233 0.09 -8.95 16.74
CA GLU A 233 1.40 -9.06 16.13
C GLU A 233 1.34 -9.09 14.59
N ILE A 234 1.01 -7.98 13.91
CA ILE A 234 0.84 -7.85 12.45
C ILE A 234 1.11 -9.17 11.70
N ASP A 235 0.08 -9.99 11.52
CA ASP A 235 0.29 -11.41 11.20
C ASP A 235 0.97 -11.64 9.85
N THR A 236 0.79 -10.77 8.84
CA THR A 236 1.42 -10.92 7.51
C THR A 236 1.38 -9.64 6.67
N PHE A 237 2.55 -9.10 6.33
CA PHE A 237 2.74 -8.20 5.19
C PHE A 237 3.50 -8.93 4.08
N GLN A 238 2.92 -9.02 2.90
CA GLN A 238 3.50 -9.76 1.78
C GLN A 238 3.54 -8.92 0.50
N PHE A 239 4.71 -8.84 -0.12
CA PHE A 239 4.94 -8.14 -1.37
C PHE A 239 5.66 -9.06 -2.35
N ASP A 240 4.93 -9.54 -3.35
CA ASP A 240 5.47 -10.46 -4.36
C ASP A 240 5.42 -9.83 -5.75
N ASN A 241 6.52 -9.96 -6.50
CA ASN A 241 6.64 -9.52 -7.88
C ASN A 241 6.27 -8.04 -8.08
N CYS A 242 6.70 -7.18 -7.14
CA CYS A 242 6.35 -5.77 -7.13
C CYS A 242 7.47 -4.89 -7.69
N TYR A 243 7.10 -3.83 -8.41
CA TYR A 243 8.04 -2.80 -8.86
C TYR A 243 7.73 -1.47 -8.19
N ILE A 244 8.71 -0.84 -7.56
CA ILE A 244 8.58 0.41 -6.82
C ILE A 244 9.61 1.41 -7.35
N GLU A 245 9.16 2.60 -7.73
CA GLU A 245 10.03 3.73 -8.05
C GLU A 245 9.59 5.03 -7.36
N SER A 246 10.51 6.00 -7.34
CA SER A 246 10.24 7.38 -6.96
C SER A 246 9.76 7.52 -5.51
N VAL A 247 10.49 6.90 -4.58
CA VAL A 247 10.26 7.04 -3.13
C VAL A 247 11.54 7.44 -2.41
N ASN A 248 11.42 8.15 -1.30
CA ASN A 248 12.58 8.45 -0.45
C ASN A 248 12.88 7.27 0.48
N ILE A 249 11.88 6.79 1.21
CA ILE A 249 11.96 5.66 2.14
C ILE A 249 11.15 4.49 1.57
N GLY A 250 11.67 3.27 1.70
CA GLY A 250 10.93 2.07 1.32
C GLY A 250 9.84 1.74 2.34
N LEU A 251 10.22 1.05 3.41
CA LEU A 251 9.34 0.73 4.53
C LEU A 251 9.56 1.74 5.66
N TYR A 252 8.47 2.33 6.15
CA TYR A 252 8.47 3.21 7.30
C TYR A 252 7.56 2.66 8.39
N ALA A 253 8.03 2.69 9.63
CA ALA A 253 7.24 2.38 10.81
C ALA A 253 7.57 3.37 11.93
N ASP A 254 6.55 4.05 12.47
CA ASP A 254 6.72 5.07 13.52
C ASP A 254 6.83 4.45 14.93
N GLU A 255 6.88 5.31 15.96
CA GLU A 255 6.93 4.89 17.38
C GLU A 255 5.68 4.15 17.89
N THR A 256 4.58 4.12 17.12
CA THR A 256 3.38 3.36 17.51
C THR A 256 3.48 1.89 17.12
N VAL A 257 4.43 1.53 16.26
CA VAL A 257 4.65 0.16 15.79
C VAL A 257 5.65 -0.56 16.69
N ASN A 258 5.14 -1.40 17.59
CA ASN A 258 5.97 -2.17 18.53
C ASN A 258 6.73 -3.32 17.87
N SER A 259 6.16 -3.96 16.85
CA SER A 259 6.78 -5.08 16.13
C SER A 259 6.37 -5.09 14.66
N ILE A 260 7.26 -5.62 13.83
CA ILE A 260 6.96 -6.11 12.48
C ILE A 260 7.03 -7.63 12.57
N SER A 261 5.86 -8.27 12.69
CA SER A 261 5.79 -9.67 13.09
C SER A 261 6.04 -10.64 11.94
N PHE A 262 5.40 -10.43 10.79
CA PHE A 262 5.72 -11.17 9.58
C PHE A 262 5.78 -10.24 8.37
N LEU A 263 6.95 -10.16 7.75
CA LEU A 263 7.15 -9.38 6.53
C LEU A 263 7.86 -10.24 5.49
N GLN A 264 7.20 -10.46 4.37
CA GLN A 264 7.74 -11.22 3.25
C GLN A 264 7.82 -10.34 2.00
N MET A 265 9.00 -10.26 1.41
CA MET A 265 9.22 -9.53 0.17
C MET A 265 9.97 -10.39 -0.84
N ASN A 266 9.34 -10.76 -1.96
CA ASN A 266 9.96 -11.61 -2.97
C ASN A 266 9.90 -11.00 -4.37
N ASN A 267 10.98 -11.21 -5.14
CA ASN A 267 11.05 -10.84 -6.56
C ASN A 267 10.69 -9.37 -6.81
N TYR A 268 11.20 -8.45 -6.00
CA TYR A 268 10.82 -7.04 -6.08
C TYR A 268 12.00 -6.13 -6.45
N ILE A 269 11.67 -4.97 -7.01
CA ILE A 269 12.63 -3.90 -7.35
C ILE A 269 12.20 -2.62 -6.66
N VAL A 270 13.10 -1.98 -5.90
CA VAL A 270 12.86 -0.65 -5.31
C VAL A 270 13.92 0.34 -5.78
N LEU A 271 13.47 1.45 -6.35
CA LEU A 271 14.28 2.60 -6.71
C LEU A 271 14.03 3.75 -5.72
N SER A 272 14.71 3.72 -4.57
CA SER A 272 14.59 4.79 -3.56
C SER A 272 15.78 5.76 -3.57
N ASN A 273 15.52 7.01 -3.23
CA ASN A 273 16.56 8.06 -3.17
C ASN A 273 17.30 8.08 -1.83
N LYS A 274 16.73 7.49 -0.78
CA LYS A 274 17.33 7.34 0.55
C LYS A 274 17.23 5.89 1.02
N ASP A 275 17.51 5.66 2.29
CA ASP A 275 17.49 4.34 2.91
C ASP A 275 16.15 3.63 2.71
N PHE A 276 16.22 2.36 2.31
CA PHE A 276 15.05 1.50 2.15
C PHE A 276 14.30 1.31 3.46
N TRP A 277 15.01 1.29 4.59
CA TRP A 277 14.48 0.93 5.90
C TRP A 277 14.43 2.15 6.82
N GLY A 278 13.21 2.62 7.12
CA GLY A 278 12.91 3.75 7.99
C GLY A 278 12.04 3.36 9.18
N VAL A 279 12.35 2.24 9.82
CA VAL A 279 11.63 1.69 10.97
C VAL A 279 12.17 2.28 12.27
N ASN A 280 11.28 2.62 13.21
CA ASN A 280 11.64 3.11 14.54
C ASN A 280 12.61 2.13 15.24
N ALA A 281 13.65 2.68 15.89
CA ALA A 281 14.67 1.86 16.55
C ALA A 281 14.10 1.01 17.71
N LEU A 282 12.92 1.32 18.23
CA LEU A 282 12.24 0.55 19.28
C LEU A 282 11.32 -0.55 18.73
N THR A 283 11.19 -0.69 17.42
CA THR A 283 10.39 -1.75 16.79
C THR A 283 11.15 -3.07 16.78
N ILE A 284 10.50 -4.14 17.26
CA ILE A 284 10.99 -5.52 17.19
C ILE A 284 10.87 -6.02 15.75
N ILE A 285 11.93 -6.66 15.25
CA ILE A 285 11.93 -7.31 13.94
C ILE A 285 11.76 -8.80 14.18
N ASP A 286 10.58 -9.35 13.92
CA ASP A 286 10.31 -10.75 14.26
C ASP A 286 10.64 -11.69 13.08
N ASN A 287 9.69 -11.98 12.19
CA ASN A 287 9.86 -12.90 11.05
C ASN A 287 9.91 -12.12 9.74
N VAL A 288 11.09 -11.61 9.40
CA VAL A 288 11.31 -10.85 8.16
C VAL A 288 12.06 -11.70 7.14
N GLN A 289 11.49 -11.82 5.95
CA GLN A 289 12.01 -12.61 4.85
C GLN A 289 12.07 -11.77 3.58
N MET A 290 13.24 -11.77 2.94
CA MET A 290 13.45 -11.05 1.70
C MET A 290 14.23 -11.93 0.71
N SER A 291 13.69 -12.12 -0.49
CA SER A 291 14.34 -12.95 -1.51
C SER A 291 14.27 -12.42 -2.94
N ASN A 292 15.37 -12.56 -3.68
CA ASN A 292 15.47 -12.19 -5.11
C ASN A 292 15.12 -10.71 -5.36
N CYS A 293 15.72 -9.80 -4.61
CA CYS A 293 15.36 -8.38 -4.63
C CYS A 293 16.47 -7.50 -5.19
N LEU A 294 16.09 -6.37 -5.79
CA LEU A 294 17.01 -5.31 -6.20
C LEU A 294 16.66 -4.00 -5.49
N ILE A 295 17.57 -3.51 -4.66
CA ILE A 295 17.42 -2.28 -3.88
C ILE A 295 18.40 -1.25 -4.40
N LYS A 296 17.90 -0.23 -5.10
CA LYS A 296 18.74 0.85 -5.65
C LYS A 296 18.97 1.97 -4.63
N SER A 297 19.35 1.61 -3.41
CA SER A 297 19.62 2.52 -2.30
C SER A 297 20.39 1.82 -1.19
N ASN A 298 20.56 2.46 -0.03
CA ASN A 298 21.06 1.78 1.15
C ASN A 298 19.99 0.87 1.76
N PHE A 299 20.43 -0.23 2.34
CA PHE A 299 19.63 -1.10 3.19
C PHE A 299 20.23 -1.09 4.60
N SER A 300 19.52 -0.52 5.57
CA SER A 300 20.06 -0.30 6.92
C SER A 300 19.04 -0.67 8.00
N ILE A 301 19.20 -1.83 8.64
CA ILE A 301 18.42 -2.17 9.84
C ILE A 301 19.21 -1.70 11.06
N ASN A 302 18.67 -0.70 11.76
CA ASN A 302 19.23 -0.14 12.99
C ASN A 302 18.17 -0.23 14.10
N THR A 303 18.08 -1.38 14.76
CA THR A 303 17.14 -1.56 15.88
C THR A 303 17.90 -1.57 17.20
N ASN A 304 17.29 -0.96 18.21
CA ASN A 304 17.65 -1.04 19.62
C ASN A 304 16.90 -2.19 20.33
N LYS A 305 16.20 -3.03 19.55
CA LYS A 305 15.48 -4.22 20.00
C LYS A 305 15.94 -5.48 19.26
N GLN A 306 15.42 -6.60 19.72
CA GLN A 306 15.69 -7.94 19.21
C GLN A 306 15.27 -8.11 17.74
N ILE A 307 16.06 -8.90 17.00
CA ILE A 307 15.74 -9.40 15.65
C ILE A 307 15.49 -10.92 15.76
N ASN A 308 14.27 -11.38 15.99
CA ASN A 308 14.00 -12.80 16.25
C ASN A 308 14.42 -13.70 15.08
N PHE A 309 13.99 -13.35 13.87
CA PHE A 309 14.27 -14.10 12.64
C PHE A 309 14.32 -13.18 11.41
N LEU A 310 15.53 -12.93 10.91
CA LEU A 310 15.74 -12.23 9.65
C LEU A 310 16.37 -13.17 8.63
N ASN A 311 15.72 -13.37 7.50
CA ASN A 311 16.25 -14.15 6.38
C ASN A 311 16.31 -13.31 5.10
N ILE A 312 17.52 -13.07 4.60
CA ILE A 312 17.74 -12.33 3.36
C ILE A 312 18.52 -13.22 2.38
N SER A 313 18.00 -13.39 1.16
CA SER A 313 18.63 -14.23 0.15
C SER A 313 18.59 -13.62 -1.25
N ASN A 314 19.68 -13.71 -2.01
CA ASN A 314 19.77 -13.25 -3.40
C ASN A 314 19.35 -11.77 -3.57
N VAL A 315 19.86 -10.87 -2.73
CA VAL A 315 19.52 -9.45 -2.78
C VAL A 315 20.71 -8.62 -3.27
N THR A 316 20.45 -7.76 -4.26
CA THR A 316 21.42 -6.75 -4.72
C THR A 316 21.08 -5.39 -4.13
N VAL A 317 22.04 -4.75 -3.48
CA VAL A 317 21.95 -3.43 -2.86
C VAL A 317 22.96 -2.49 -3.53
N PHE A 318 22.49 -1.43 -4.19
CA PHE A 318 23.38 -0.46 -4.85
C PHE A 318 24.05 0.51 -3.86
N GLY A 319 23.46 0.68 -2.69
CA GLY A 319 24.05 1.41 -1.58
C GLY A 319 24.84 0.51 -0.66
N LYS A 320 24.89 0.93 0.61
CA LYS A 320 25.48 0.16 1.70
C LYS A 320 24.45 -0.81 2.27
N PHE A 321 24.90 -2.01 2.63
CA PHE A 321 24.11 -2.94 3.45
C PHE A 321 24.59 -2.86 4.90
N THR A 322 23.70 -2.54 5.84
CA THR A 322 23.99 -2.39 7.27
C THR A 322 22.99 -3.18 8.11
N LEU A 323 23.49 -4.02 9.01
CA LEU A 323 22.69 -4.64 10.07
C LEU A 323 23.34 -4.32 11.42
N ASN A 324 22.64 -3.53 12.23
CA ASN A 324 23.06 -3.18 13.57
C ASN A 324 22.01 -3.69 14.56
N THR A 325 22.45 -4.54 15.48
CA THR A 325 21.66 -5.02 16.62
C THR A 325 22.14 -4.38 17.93
N PRO A 326 21.29 -4.33 18.97
CA PRO A 326 21.64 -3.81 20.29
C PRO A 326 22.94 -4.38 20.87
N SER A 327 23.72 -3.51 21.50
CA SER A 327 24.99 -3.89 22.14
C SER A 327 24.82 -4.44 23.57
N ILE A 328 23.67 -4.24 24.23
CA ILE A 328 23.50 -4.51 25.67
C ILE A 328 22.11 -5.10 25.97
N GLY A 329 22.04 -6.17 26.77
CA GLY A 329 20.88 -6.42 27.64
C GLY A 329 20.14 -7.74 27.49
N GLU A 330 19.57 -8.06 26.32
CA GLU A 330 18.46 -9.06 26.27
C GLU A 330 18.46 -10.00 25.04
N GLU A 331 19.53 -10.05 24.25
CA GLU A 331 19.48 -10.59 22.88
C GLU A 331 19.90 -12.06 22.71
N ILE A 332 19.32 -12.97 23.49
CA ILE A 332 19.68 -14.40 23.42
C ILE A 332 19.09 -15.14 22.20
N ASN A 333 18.19 -14.51 21.43
CA ASN A 333 17.45 -15.22 20.38
C ASN A 333 17.51 -14.55 19.00
N SER A 334 18.43 -13.60 18.75
CA SER A 334 18.48 -12.97 17.43
C SER A 334 19.05 -13.91 16.36
N VAL A 335 18.22 -14.37 15.41
CA VAL A 335 18.61 -15.29 14.33
C VAL A 335 18.61 -14.55 13.00
N VAL A 336 19.80 -14.41 12.39
CA VAL A 336 19.99 -13.70 11.14
C VAL A 336 20.66 -14.60 10.12
N ASN A 337 20.00 -14.82 8.99
CA ASN A 337 20.50 -15.58 7.85
C ASN A 337 20.59 -14.67 6.63
N VAL A 338 21.79 -14.51 6.10
CA VAL A 338 22.04 -13.65 4.95
C VAL A 338 22.86 -14.40 3.92
N SER A 339 22.28 -14.57 2.72
CA SER A 339 22.89 -15.34 1.65
C SER A 339 22.85 -14.61 0.30
N ASN A 340 23.92 -14.75 -0.48
CA ASN A 340 24.02 -14.21 -1.84
C ASN A 340 23.66 -12.71 -1.94
N ILE A 341 24.11 -11.92 -0.97
CA ILE A 341 24.03 -10.46 -1.01
C ILE A 341 25.14 -9.90 -1.86
N TYR A 342 24.78 -8.94 -2.69
CA TYR A 342 25.74 -8.09 -3.38
C TYR A 342 25.52 -6.62 -3.01
N ALA A 343 26.48 -6.01 -2.31
CA ALA A 343 26.40 -4.61 -1.89
C ALA A 343 27.50 -3.74 -2.52
N TYR A 344 27.11 -2.71 -3.27
CA TYR A 344 28.04 -1.85 -4.03
C TYR A 344 28.79 -0.81 -3.19
N GLN A 345 28.38 -0.55 -1.94
CA GLN A 345 29.07 0.39 -1.05
C GLN A 345 29.55 -0.27 0.24
N GLY A 346 29.62 -1.62 0.24
CA GLY A 346 30.09 -2.39 1.37
C GLY A 346 28.99 -2.94 2.26
N ILE A 347 29.43 -3.77 3.21
CA ILE A 347 28.61 -4.51 4.16
C ILE A 347 29.11 -4.14 5.57
N THR A 348 28.19 -3.79 6.46
CA THR A 348 28.49 -3.54 7.88
C THR A 348 27.56 -4.38 8.73
N LEU A 349 28.16 -5.16 9.63
CA LEU A 349 27.46 -5.99 10.60
C LEU A 349 28.00 -5.63 11.98
N ASP A 350 27.14 -5.11 12.85
CA ASP A 350 27.49 -4.78 14.23
C ASP A 350 26.42 -5.30 15.19
N GLY A 351 26.81 -5.56 16.44
CA GLY A 351 25.93 -6.00 17.51
C GLY A 351 26.02 -7.50 17.87
N LYS A 352 25.01 -8.02 18.55
CA LYS A 352 24.98 -9.36 19.15
C LYS A 352 23.93 -10.24 18.48
N TYR A 353 24.33 -11.46 18.14
CA TYR A 353 23.48 -12.42 17.44
C TYR A 353 23.52 -13.76 18.17
N ALA A 354 22.37 -14.42 18.28
CA ALA A 354 22.31 -15.81 18.74
C ALA A 354 22.82 -16.73 17.64
N LEU A 355 22.43 -16.45 16.40
CA LEU A 355 22.95 -17.10 15.19
C LEU A 355 23.07 -16.06 14.09
N LEU A 356 24.25 -15.94 13.49
CA LEU A 356 24.49 -15.16 12.28
C LEU A 356 25.10 -16.05 11.21
N THR A 357 24.35 -16.28 10.14
CA THR A 357 24.82 -17.01 8.96
C THR A 357 25.07 -16.02 7.82
N PHE A 358 26.28 -16.03 7.25
CA PHE A 358 26.65 -15.19 6.12
C PHE A 358 27.29 -16.05 5.01
N ASN A 359 26.54 -16.39 3.95
CA ASN A 359 27.01 -17.29 2.88
C ASN A 359 26.94 -16.67 1.47
N GLY A 360 27.98 -16.83 0.65
CA GLY A 360 27.95 -16.40 -0.76
C GLY A 360 27.87 -14.88 -0.98
N ASN A 361 28.17 -14.08 0.03
CA ASN A 361 28.03 -12.63 -0.02
C ASN A 361 29.26 -11.95 -0.61
N SER A 362 29.06 -10.87 -1.36
CA SER A 362 30.13 -10.07 -1.98
C SER A 362 29.88 -8.58 -1.84
N ALA A 363 30.97 -7.82 -1.76
CA ALA A 363 30.96 -6.36 -1.80
C ALA A 363 31.95 -5.89 -2.87
N ALA A 364 31.59 -4.86 -3.62
CA ALA A 364 32.44 -4.24 -4.62
C ALA A 364 32.31 -2.72 -4.55
N GLY A 365 33.40 -1.95 -4.67
CA GLY A 365 33.39 -0.49 -4.60
C GLY A 365 34.72 0.10 -4.10
N TYR A 366 34.85 1.44 -4.10
CA TYR A 366 36.10 2.15 -3.75
C TYR A 366 36.44 2.12 -2.24
N SER A 367 35.54 1.63 -1.38
CA SER A 367 35.75 1.42 0.06
C SER A 367 35.28 0.01 0.45
N ASN A 368 36.00 -1.01 0.00
CA ASN A 368 35.72 -2.42 0.29
C ASN A 368 36.05 -2.79 1.74
N ASN A 369 35.27 -2.28 2.70
CA ASN A 369 35.37 -2.69 4.09
C ASN A 369 34.14 -3.52 4.45
N ALA A 370 34.35 -4.82 4.67
CA ALA A 370 33.44 -5.60 5.50
C ALA A 370 33.84 -5.33 6.95
N ILE A 371 33.05 -4.50 7.65
CA ILE A 371 33.27 -4.25 9.07
C ILE A 371 32.38 -5.22 9.83
N ILE A 372 33.04 -6.16 10.49
CA ILE A 372 32.41 -7.08 11.43
C ILE A 372 32.95 -6.71 12.81
N SER A 373 32.12 -6.11 13.65
CA SER A 373 32.45 -5.75 15.02
C SER A 373 31.39 -6.27 15.98
N GLY A 374 31.74 -6.36 17.27
CA GLY A 374 30.77 -6.70 18.31
C GLY A 374 30.25 -8.14 18.34
N ILE A 375 30.61 -9.01 17.38
CA ILE A 375 30.12 -10.39 17.35
C ILE A 375 30.65 -11.19 18.56
N SER A 376 29.74 -11.57 19.43
CA SER A 376 29.95 -12.57 20.48
C SER A 376 29.28 -13.88 20.05
N LEU A 377 30.03 -14.82 19.47
CA LEU A 377 29.53 -16.17 19.22
C LEU A 377 29.56 -16.96 20.52
N LYS A 378 28.41 -17.39 21.04
CA LYS A 378 28.36 -18.50 21.99
C LYS A 378 28.51 -19.78 21.18
N ILE A 379 29.69 -20.39 21.25
CA ILE A 379 29.95 -21.74 20.74
C ILE A 379 29.30 -22.76 21.67
#